data_AF-A0A3D2GIL5-F1
#
_entry.id   AF-A0A3D2GIL5-F1
#
_cell.length_a   1.000
_cell.length_b   1.000
_cell.length_c   1.000
_cell.angle_alpha   90.00
_cell.angle_beta   90.00
_cell.angle_gamma   90.00
#
_symmetry.space_group_name_H-M   'P 1'
#
loop_
_entity.id
_entity.type
_entity.pdbx_description
1 polymer ?
#
loop_
_entity_poly.entity_id
_entity_poly.type
_entity_poly.pdbx_seq_one_letter_code
_entity_poly.pdbx_strand_id
1 'polypeptide(L)'
;MPSKQLAKNTYQKFLDDIAGIYDRALKDVHVAVEAILKAAYWKIGERVVEVEQDGHIRAQYGAHLLEQISSDMAKTNRKGFSARNLRNMRQVYTAFPIRQLTAELTWTHFVALSVIKDKEERQAYLKKAAGKKWTVEELKDVLLRDQVKTIPSGNGPVGRLPASPAGGPAVPAQAEVIRLAFKRGIINACRVVEPRACDAKNDRKVRLDYGFGVKRSFRLPSPASVKPDDVVVLTESPEGLVEIKKITAKDPRGDPVLYTYAARVVKVIDGDTLKVEVKVGETDIGKKLRLRRINTPEIDTPEGKKAKDFVVKALKDCPWIVIKTYSTDIYDRYLADIFYLEGCDDPGRIALEGKLLNQDLLDAGLADLWRTPDLLDLAMLN
;
A
#
# COMPACT_ATOMS: atom_id res chain seq x y z
N MET A 1 -24.79 -31.19 -34.77
CA MET A 1 -25.65 -30.87 -33.61
C MET A 1 -25.83 -29.36 -33.59
N PRO A 2 -27.02 -28.80 -33.86
CA PRO A 2 -27.22 -27.35 -33.76
C PRO A 2 -27.06 -26.93 -32.30
N SER A 3 -26.28 -25.87 -32.04
CA SER A 3 -26.09 -25.35 -30.68
C SER A 3 -27.44 -24.85 -30.16
N LYS A 4 -27.87 -25.38 -29.02
CA LYS A 4 -29.06 -24.88 -28.33
C LYS A 4 -28.72 -23.49 -27.76
N GLN A 5 -29.10 -22.43 -28.46
CA GLN A 5 -29.05 -21.08 -27.92
C GLN A 5 -30.09 -20.93 -26.80
N LEU A 6 -29.71 -20.23 -25.73
CA LEU A 6 -30.63 -19.86 -24.65
C LEU A 6 -31.74 -18.96 -25.23
N ALA A 7 -32.98 -19.17 -24.78
CA ALA A 7 -34.07 -18.27 -25.10
C ALA A 7 -33.72 -16.84 -24.65
N LYS A 8 -34.00 -15.84 -25.50
CA LYS A 8 -33.61 -14.43 -25.31
C LYS A 8 -33.97 -13.86 -23.93
N ASN A 9 -35.15 -14.21 -23.40
CA ASN A 9 -35.60 -13.79 -22.08
C ASN A 9 -34.76 -14.42 -20.94
N THR A 10 -34.42 -15.70 -21.07
CA THR A 10 -33.56 -16.40 -20.10
C THR A 10 -32.15 -15.82 -20.09
N TYR A 11 -31.62 -15.45 -21.26
CA TYR A 11 -30.30 -14.82 -21.36
C TYR A 11 -30.29 -13.40 -20.76
N GLN A 12 -31.34 -12.60 -20.98
CA GLN A 12 -31.43 -11.26 -20.38
C GLN A 12 -31.47 -11.33 -18.84
N LYS A 13 -32.29 -12.22 -18.28
CA LYS A 13 -32.33 -12.42 -16.81
C LYS A 13 -30.96 -12.84 -16.25
N PHE A 14 -30.25 -13.70 -16.98
CA PHE A 14 -28.90 -14.10 -16.58
C PHE A 14 -27.90 -12.93 -16.62
N LEU A 15 -28.00 -12.02 -17.60
CA LEU A 15 -27.18 -10.82 -17.63
C LEU A 15 -27.50 -9.86 -16.46
N ASP A 16 -28.79 -9.67 -16.17
CA ASP A 16 -29.23 -8.84 -15.05
C ASP A 16 -28.75 -9.42 -13.71
N ASP A 17 -28.75 -10.75 -13.57
CA ASP A 17 -28.21 -11.45 -12.41
C ASP A 17 -26.69 -11.24 -12.25
N ILE A 18 -25.92 -11.33 -13.35
CA ILE A 18 -24.47 -11.06 -13.34
C ILE A 18 -24.19 -9.61 -12.94
N ALA A 19 -24.91 -8.65 -13.55
CA ALA A 19 -24.77 -7.23 -13.22
C ALA A 19 -25.07 -6.98 -11.74
N GLY A 20 -26.17 -7.54 -11.22
CA GLY A 20 -26.53 -7.42 -9.81
C GLY A 20 -25.53 -8.07 -8.85
N ILE A 21 -24.85 -9.16 -9.25
CA ILE A 21 -23.72 -9.72 -8.46
C ILE A 21 -22.55 -8.74 -8.41
N TYR A 22 -22.18 -8.16 -9.54
CA TYR A 22 -21.08 -7.21 -9.64
C TYR A 22 -21.33 -5.92 -8.86
N ASP A 23 -22.52 -5.32 -8.98
CA ASP A 23 -22.89 -4.08 -8.28
C ASP A 23 -22.87 -4.25 -6.76
N ARG A 24 -23.32 -5.41 -6.26
CA ARG A 24 -23.23 -5.75 -4.83
C ARG A 24 -21.79 -5.86 -4.37
N ALA A 25 -20.93 -6.53 -5.13
CA ALA A 25 -19.51 -6.66 -4.81
C ALA A 25 -18.81 -5.29 -4.79
N LEU A 26 -19.09 -4.40 -5.75
CA LEU A 26 -18.58 -3.03 -5.75
C LEU A 26 -19.04 -2.24 -4.52
N LYS A 27 -20.32 -2.36 -4.16
CA LYS A 27 -20.86 -1.69 -2.97
C LYS A 27 -20.18 -2.16 -1.69
N ASP A 28 -19.95 -3.46 -1.54
CA ASP A 28 -19.26 -4.03 -0.38
C ASP A 28 -17.81 -3.55 -0.27
N VAL A 29 -17.11 -3.44 -1.41
CA VAL A 29 -15.76 -2.85 -1.47
C VAL A 29 -15.76 -1.40 -1.01
N HIS A 30 -16.71 -0.58 -1.47
CA HIS A 30 -16.81 0.82 -1.05
C HIS A 30 -17.00 0.95 0.46
N VAL A 31 -17.94 0.19 1.04
CA VAL A 31 -18.20 0.20 2.48
C VAL A 31 -16.97 -0.20 3.28
N ALA A 32 -16.25 -1.24 2.82
CA ALA A 32 -15.02 -1.70 3.48
C ALA A 32 -13.90 -0.65 3.42
N VAL A 33 -13.68 -0.04 2.25
CA VAL A 33 -12.66 1.00 2.05
C VAL A 33 -12.98 2.23 2.91
N GLU A 34 -14.23 2.69 2.93
CA GLU A 34 -14.64 3.83 3.76
C GLU A 34 -14.38 3.58 5.25
N ALA A 35 -14.71 2.38 5.75
CA ALA A 35 -14.49 2.01 7.14
C ALA A 35 -12.99 2.01 7.51
N ILE A 36 -12.15 1.47 6.62
CA ILE A 36 -10.69 1.43 6.79
C ILE A 36 -10.10 2.85 6.76
N LEU A 37 -10.48 3.66 5.77
CA LEU A 37 -9.96 5.02 5.61
C LEU A 37 -10.36 5.93 6.77
N LYS A 38 -11.62 5.89 7.22
CA LYS A 38 -12.07 6.62 8.42
C LYS A 38 -11.22 6.29 9.65
N ALA A 39 -10.94 5.00 9.86
CA ALA A 39 -10.11 4.54 10.97
C ALA A 39 -8.67 5.05 10.86
N ALA A 40 -8.10 4.98 9.65
CA ALA A 40 -6.75 5.45 9.38
C ALA A 40 -6.62 6.98 9.59
N TYR A 41 -7.55 7.76 9.05
CA TYR A 41 -7.57 9.21 9.18
C TYR A 41 -7.72 9.68 10.64
N TRP A 42 -8.55 9.00 11.42
CA TRP A 42 -8.64 9.24 12.87
C TRP A 42 -7.31 8.95 13.58
N LYS A 43 -6.66 7.83 13.26
CA LYS A 43 -5.36 7.44 13.85
C LYS A 43 -4.22 8.38 13.44
N ILE A 44 -4.27 8.94 12.23
CA ILE A 44 -3.35 9.98 11.78
C ILE A 44 -3.58 11.27 12.59
N GLY A 45 -4.84 11.65 12.80
CA GLY A 45 -5.20 12.79 13.65
C GLY A 45 -4.66 12.66 15.08
N GLU A 46 -4.79 11.46 15.67
CA GLU A 46 -4.17 11.13 16.96
C GLU A 46 -2.68 11.39 16.95
N ARG A 47 -1.97 10.86 15.95
CA ARG A 47 -0.51 10.98 15.87
C ARG A 47 -0.06 12.44 15.69
N VAL A 48 -0.82 13.23 14.93
CA VAL A 48 -0.56 14.67 14.78
C VAL A 48 -0.70 15.38 16.13
N VAL A 49 -1.78 15.10 16.88
CA VAL A 49 -2.01 15.72 18.20
C VAL A 49 -0.96 15.30 19.22
N GLU A 50 -0.57 14.02 19.26
CA GLU A 50 0.54 13.53 20.10
C GLU A 50 1.84 14.30 19.83
N VAL A 51 2.23 14.46 18.56
CA VAL A 51 3.45 15.17 18.17
C VAL A 51 3.36 16.67 18.51
N GLU A 52 2.18 17.28 18.36
CA GLU A 52 1.95 18.67 18.76
C GLU A 52 1.98 18.88 20.29
N GLN A 53 1.70 17.83 21.09
CA GLN A 53 1.66 17.88 22.55
C GLN A 53 2.99 17.48 23.22
N ASP A 54 3.72 16.51 22.66
CA ASP A 54 5.01 15.99 23.20
C ASP A 54 6.23 16.88 22.87
N GLY A 55 6.08 17.86 21.97
CA GLY A 55 7.11 18.86 21.66
C GLY A 55 6.66 20.25 22.11
N HIS A 56 7.50 20.98 22.84
CA HIS A 56 7.28 22.37 23.29
C HIS A 56 7.12 23.39 22.13
N ILE A 57 6.04 23.27 21.37
CA ILE A 57 5.85 23.95 20.09
C ILE A 57 4.56 24.78 20.17
N ARG A 58 4.71 26.12 20.25
CA ARG A 58 3.57 27.05 20.26
C ARG A 58 2.78 26.96 18.93
N ALA A 59 1.49 27.30 18.99
CA ALA A 59 0.49 27.20 17.91
C ALA A 59 0.91 27.70 16.51
N GLN A 60 1.90 28.59 16.40
CA GLN A 60 2.45 29.06 15.12
C GLN A 60 3.16 27.97 14.31
N TYR A 61 3.73 26.95 14.96
CA TYR A 61 4.56 25.94 14.31
C TYR A 61 3.76 24.66 13.98
N GLY A 62 2.57 24.47 14.58
CA GLY A 62 1.64 23.41 14.17
C GLY A 62 1.08 23.62 12.75
N ALA A 63 0.88 24.86 12.32
CA ALA A 63 0.50 25.16 10.94
C ALA A 63 1.63 24.79 9.96
N HIS A 64 2.88 25.08 10.33
CA HIS A 64 4.06 24.73 9.54
C HIS A 64 4.27 23.20 9.47
N LEU A 65 4.03 22.48 10.58
CA LEU A 65 4.09 21.02 10.62
C LEU A 65 3.12 20.37 9.63
N LEU A 66 1.87 20.85 9.55
CA LEU A 66 0.90 20.28 8.61
C LEU A 66 1.22 20.60 7.15
N GLU A 67 1.78 21.77 6.86
CA GLU A 67 2.27 22.12 5.52
C GLU A 67 3.51 21.28 5.15
N GLN A 68 4.42 21.05 6.09
CA GLN A 68 5.56 20.15 5.92
C GLN A 68 5.10 18.71 5.67
N ILE A 69 4.20 18.17 6.50
CA ILE A 69 3.63 16.83 6.29
C ILE A 69 2.92 16.78 4.93
N SER A 70 2.15 17.81 4.56
CA SER A 70 1.50 17.85 3.25
C SER A 70 2.52 17.80 2.11
N SER A 71 3.59 18.59 2.20
CA SER A 71 4.67 18.63 1.22
C SER A 71 5.39 17.29 1.15
N ASP A 72 5.82 16.74 2.29
CA ASP A 72 6.54 15.48 2.38
C ASP A 72 5.66 14.30 1.94
N MET A 73 4.38 14.28 2.31
CA MET A 73 3.45 13.24 1.89
C MET A 73 3.10 13.38 0.41
N ALA A 74 3.07 14.60 -0.14
CA ALA A 74 2.98 14.81 -1.59
C ALA A 74 4.21 14.26 -2.32
N LYS A 75 5.41 14.36 -1.73
CA LYS A 75 6.62 13.69 -2.23
C LYS A 75 6.51 12.17 -2.16
N THR A 76 5.80 11.61 -1.17
CA THR A 76 5.50 10.15 -1.14
C THR A 76 4.37 9.72 -2.07
N ASN A 77 3.72 10.69 -2.72
CA ASN A 77 2.60 10.51 -3.61
C ASN A 77 1.41 9.72 -2.98
N ARG A 78 1.25 9.86 -1.66
CA ARG A 78 0.04 9.41 -1.01
C ARG A 78 -1.02 10.48 -1.18
N LYS A 79 -2.14 10.13 -1.79
CA LYS A 79 -3.28 11.03 -1.96
C LYS A 79 -4.12 11.08 -0.69
N GLY A 80 -4.84 12.19 -0.52
CA GLY A 80 -5.58 12.47 0.73
C GLY A 80 -4.74 13.08 1.87
N PHE A 81 -3.53 13.58 1.61
CA PHE A 81 -2.67 14.22 2.62
C PHE A 81 -2.44 15.71 2.38
N SER A 82 -3.38 16.40 1.72
CA SER A 82 -3.31 17.87 1.64
C SER A 82 -3.29 18.49 3.03
N ALA A 83 -2.65 19.66 3.19
CA ALA A 83 -2.64 20.40 4.44
C ALA A 83 -4.07 20.60 5.00
N ARG A 84 -5.04 20.80 4.09
CA ARG A 84 -6.47 20.84 4.43
C ARG A 84 -6.97 19.52 5.03
N ASN A 85 -6.70 18.37 4.40
CA ASN A 85 -7.18 17.11 4.94
C ASN A 85 -6.45 16.72 6.24
N LEU A 86 -5.18 17.06 6.40
CA LEU A 86 -4.45 16.88 7.65
C LEU A 86 -5.03 17.72 8.80
N ARG A 87 -5.43 18.97 8.51
CA ARG A 87 -6.18 19.80 9.47
C ARG A 87 -7.50 19.12 9.87
N ASN A 88 -8.23 18.56 8.91
CA ASN A 88 -9.45 17.80 9.18
C ASN A 88 -9.18 16.57 10.06
N MET A 89 -8.12 15.79 9.76
CA MET A 89 -7.74 14.62 10.56
C MET A 89 -7.47 14.98 12.01
N ARG A 90 -6.65 16.02 12.23
CA ARG A 90 -6.37 16.57 13.55
C ARG A 90 -7.66 17.01 14.26
N GLN A 91 -8.49 17.80 13.59
CA GLN A 91 -9.72 18.34 14.16
C GLN A 91 -10.73 17.26 14.53
N VAL A 92 -10.91 16.25 13.67
CA VAL A 92 -11.80 15.11 13.93
C VAL A 92 -11.32 14.33 15.15
N TYR A 93 -10.02 14.08 15.28
CA TYR A 93 -9.48 13.43 16.48
C TYR A 93 -9.73 14.26 17.75
N THR A 94 -9.46 15.57 17.72
CA THR A 94 -9.74 16.46 18.86
C THR A 94 -11.22 16.48 19.25
N ALA A 95 -12.13 16.41 18.27
CA ALA A 95 -13.57 16.38 18.51
C ALA A 95 -14.08 15.02 18.99
N PHE A 96 -13.45 13.92 18.56
CA PHE A 96 -13.83 12.54 18.85
C PHE A 96 -12.63 11.73 19.39
N PRO A 97 -12.05 12.08 20.56
CA PRO A 97 -10.83 11.47 21.06
C PRO A 97 -11.01 10.01 21.53
N ILE A 98 -12.26 9.61 21.79
CA ILE A 98 -12.64 8.21 21.92
C ILE A 98 -13.23 7.82 20.56
N ARG A 99 -12.69 6.77 19.93
CA ARG A 99 -13.08 6.34 18.58
C ARG A 99 -14.58 5.95 18.52
N GLN A 100 -15.42 6.93 18.21
CA GLN A 100 -16.89 6.81 18.07
C GLN A 100 -17.32 6.80 16.59
N LEU A 101 -16.49 6.23 15.72
CA LEU A 101 -16.73 6.19 14.29
C LEU A 101 -17.79 5.14 13.94
N THR A 102 -19.06 5.54 13.94
CA THR A 102 -20.20 4.68 13.57
C THR A 102 -20.16 4.31 12.08
N ALA A 103 -20.71 3.16 11.71
CA ALA A 103 -20.66 2.66 10.33
C ALA A 103 -21.54 3.48 9.37
N GLU A 104 -22.60 4.09 9.91
CA GLU A 104 -23.65 4.81 9.21
C GLU A 104 -23.20 6.18 8.67
N LEU A 105 -22.09 6.72 9.19
CA LEU A 105 -21.60 8.05 8.84
C LEU A 105 -20.27 7.97 8.10
N THR A 106 -20.14 8.68 6.98
CA THR A 106 -18.87 8.76 6.21
C THR A 106 -17.85 9.70 6.87
N TRP A 107 -16.60 9.71 6.40
CA TRP A 107 -15.56 10.63 6.91
C TRP A 107 -16.03 12.10 6.89
N THR A 108 -16.67 12.50 5.80
CA THR A 108 -17.15 13.88 5.60
C THR A 108 -18.22 14.29 6.62
N HIS A 109 -19.05 13.36 7.12
CA HIS A 109 -19.96 13.62 8.23
C HIS A 109 -19.19 13.94 9.51
N PHE A 110 -18.14 13.19 9.83
CA PHE A 110 -17.31 13.47 11.00
C PHE A 110 -16.59 14.81 10.90
N VAL A 111 -16.12 15.19 9.70
CA VAL A 111 -15.56 16.53 9.45
C VAL A 111 -16.61 17.61 9.74
N ALA A 112 -17.83 17.47 9.22
CA ALA A 112 -18.92 18.43 9.45
C ALA A 112 -19.36 18.50 10.92
N LEU A 113 -19.35 17.39 11.66
CA LEU A 113 -19.65 17.37 13.09
C LEU A 113 -18.50 17.93 13.94
N SER A 114 -17.25 17.81 13.48
CA SER A 114 -16.06 18.22 14.23
C SER A 114 -15.92 19.74 14.40
N VAL A 115 -16.65 20.54 13.61
CA VAL A 115 -16.66 22.01 13.77
C VAL A 115 -17.57 22.47 14.90
N ILE A 116 -18.46 21.61 15.41
CA ILE A 116 -19.39 21.97 16.50
C ILE A 116 -18.59 22.12 17.80
N LYS A 117 -18.68 23.32 18.39
CA LYS A 117 -17.90 23.68 19.58
C LYS A 117 -18.37 22.92 20.81
N ASP A 118 -19.68 22.84 21.01
CA ASP A 118 -20.27 22.17 22.16
C ASP A 118 -20.27 20.64 21.99
N LYS A 119 -19.81 19.93 23.03
CA LYS A 119 -19.64 18.48 22.99
C LYS A 119 -20.99 17.75 23.00
N GLU A 120 -21.96 18.24 23.77
CA GLU A 120 -23.26 17.59 23.95
C GLU A 120 -24.12 17.79 22.70
N GLU A 121 -24.10 19.00 22.14
CA GLU A 121 -24.71 19.33 20.86
C GLU A 121 -24.11 18.50 19.72
N ARG A 122 -22.78 18.36 19.67
CA ARG A 122 -22.10 17.48 18.69
C ARG A 122 -22.55 16.04 18.78
N GLN A 123 -22.70 15.49 19.98
CA GLN A 123 -23.18 14.12 20.19
C GLN A 123 -24.66 13.96 19.82
N ALA A 124 -25.49 14.97 20.07
CA ALA A 124 -26.88 14.97 19.67
C ALA A 124 -27.03 14.94 18.14
N TYR A 125 -26.27 15.76 17.41
CA TYR A 125 -26.28 15.75 15.94
C TYR A 125 -25.68 14.47 15.36
N LEU A 126 -24.65 13.89 15.97
CA LEU A 126 -24.10 12.59 15.57
C LEU A 126 -25.19 11.50 15.62
N LYS A 127 -25.92 11.41 16.75
CA LYS A 127 -27.01 10.42 16.91
C LYS A 127 -28.17 10.69 15.95
N LYS A 128 -28.55 11.95 15.75
CA LYS A 128 -29.62 12.33 14.81
C LYS A 128 -29.24 11.97 13.38
N ALA A 129 -28.03 12.31 12.94
CA ALA A 129 -27.54 12.02 11.59
C ALA A 129 -27.47 10.52 11.32
N ALA A 130 -26.94 9.73 12.26
CA ALA A 130 -26.87 8.28 12.11
C ALA A 130 -28.26 7.63 12.11
N GLY A 131 -29.14 8.03 13.03
CA GLY A 131 -30.49 7.46 13.16
C GLY A 131 -31.42 7.79 11.99
N LYS A 132 -31.30 9.01 11.44
CA LYS A 132 -32.11 9.46 10.30
C LYS A 132 -31.45 9.20 8.94
N LYS A 133 -30.22 8.67 8.92
CA LYS A 133 -29.41 8.45 7.72
C LYS A 133 -29.28 9.70 6.85
N TRP A 134 -29.02 10.84 7.49
CA TRP A 134 -28.81 12.08 6.77
C TRP A 134 -27.61 11.97 5.83
N THR A 135 -27.76 12.58 4.66
CA THR A 135 -26.64 12.92 3.78
C THR A 135 -25.79 14.03 4.41
N VAL A 136 -24.58 14.23 3.86
CA VAL A 136 -23.67 15.29 4.31
C VAL A 136 -24.32 16.67 4.12
N GLU A 137 -25.03 16.83 3.01
CA GLU A 137 -25.74 18.05 2.62
C GLU A 137 -26.88 18.34 3.60
N GLU A 138 -27.74 17.37 3.88
CA GLU A 138 -28.83 17.52 4.86
C GLU A 138 -28.29 17.85 6.26
N LEU A 139 -27.19 17.22 6.68
CA LEU A 139 -26.54 17.55 7.94
C LEU A 139 -26.08 19.02 7.97
N LYS A 140 -25.40 19.50 6.92
CA LYS A 140 -24.93 20.89 6.85
C LYS A 140 -26.09 21.88 6.86
N ASP A 141 -27.16 21.59 6.12
CA ASP A 141 -28.35 22.44 6.05
C ASP A 141 -29.04 22.55 7.41
N VAL A 142 -29.15 21.44 8.14
CA VAL A 142 -29.70 21.43 9.50
C VAL A 142 -28.80 22.23 10.45
N LEU A 143 -27.47 22.04 10.41
CA LEU A 143 -26.55 22.80 11.27
C LEU A 143 -26.62 24.31 11.01
N LEU A 144 -26.78 24.72 9.74
CA LEU A 144 -26.94 26.11 9.35
C LEU A 144 -28.27 26.69 9.86
N ARG A 145 -29.37 25.96 9.63
CA ARG A 145 -30.72 26.36 10.06
C ARG A 145 -30.81 26.50 11.57
N ASP A 146 -30.21 25.57 12.30
CA ASP A 146 -30.23 25.53 13.75
C ASP A 146 -29.17 26.49 14.37
N GLN A 147 -28.45 27.27 13.53
CA GLN A 147 -27.46 28.30 13.91
C GLN A 147 -26.40 27.80 14.90
N VAL A 148 -25.94 26.56 14.68
CA VAL A 148 -25.01 25.88 15.58
C VAL A 148 -23.68 26.65 15.65
N LYS A 149 -23.17 26.87 16.87
CA LYS A 149 -21.91 27.59 17.08
C LYS A 149 -20.72 26.72 16.65
N THR A 150 -20.07 27.11 15.55
CA THR A 150 -18.89 26.42 15.03
C THR A 150 -17.58 27.04 15.46
N ILE A 151 -16.51 26.24 15.52
CA ILE A 151 -15.13 26.71 15.64
C ILE A 151 -14.75 27.47 14.36
N PRO A 152 -14.13 28.67 14.43
CA PRO A 152 -13.69 29.40 13.25
C PRO A 152 -12.75 28.54 12.39
N SER A 153 -13.11 28.33 11.13
CA SER A 153 -12.21 27.66 10.18
C SER A 153 -11.03 28.60 9.91
N GLY A 154 -9.79 28.12 10.02
CA GLY A 154 -8.58 28.89 9.73
C GLY A 154 -8.38 29.25 8.24
N ASN A 155 -9.46 29.54 7.51
CA ASN A 155 -9.53 29.83 6.09
C ASN A 155 -9.84 31.32 5.83
N GLY A 156 -9.09 32.25 6.44
CA GLY A 156 -9.13 33.65 6.01
C GLY A 156 -8.55 33.82 4.59
N PRO A 157 -8.94 34.85 3.81
CA PRO A 157 -8.41 35.07 2.48
C PRO A 157 -6.89 35.30 2.54
N VAL A 158 -6.15 34.63 1.66
CA VAL A 158 -4.70 34.75 1.54
C VAL A 158 -4.38 36.16 1.07
N GLY A 159 -3.86 37.00 1.98
CA GLY A 159 -3.31 38.30 1.63
C GLY A 159 -2.15 38.15 0.65
N ARG A 160 -2.18 38.92 -0.44
CA ARG A 160 -1.09 39.02 -1.41
C ARG A 160 0.18 39.46 -0.66
N LEU A 161 1.20 38.60 -0.62
CA LEU A 161 2.52 38.96 -0.08
C LEU A 161 3.16 40.06 -0.94
N PRO A 162 3.82 41.07 -0.34
CA PRO A 162 4.52 42.10 -1.10
C PRO A 162 5.74 41.50 -1.82
N ALA A 163 6.11 42.12 -2.94
CA ALA A 163 7.28 41.73 -3.73
C ALA A 163 8.56 41.79 -2.87
N SER A 164 9.35 40.71 -2.89
CA SER A 164 10.64 40.65 -2.20
C SER A 164 11.61 41.73 -2.70
N PRO A 165 12.39 42.37 -1.82
CA PRO A 165 13.44 43.27 -2.23
C PRO A 165 14.60 42.48 -2.86
N ALA A 166 15.13 43.03 -3.95
CA ALA A 166 16.30 42.52 -4.65
C ALA A 166 17.54 42.58 -3.73
N GLY A 167 18.30 41.49 -3.67
CA GLY A 167 19.66 41.48 -3.11
C GLY A 167 19.87 40.54 -1.93
N GLY A 168 20.23 39.29 -2.22
CA GLY A 168 20.78 38.32 -1.27
C GLY A 168 21.41 37.16 -2.04
N PRO A 169 22.57 36.62 -1.63
CA PRO A 169 23.43 35.86 -2.53
C PRO A 169 22.80 34.51 -2.90
N ALA A 170 22.95 34.14 -4.17
CA ALA A 170 22.49 32.87 -4.71
C ALA A 170 23.11 31.70 -3.93
N VAL A 171 22.26 30.96 -3.21
CA VAL A 171 22.60 29.63 -2.71
C VAL A 171 22.27 28.63 -3.83
N PRO A 172 23.22 27.81 -4.31
CA PRO A 172 22.94 26.88 -5.40
C PRO A 172 21.95 25.81 -4.94
N ALA A 173 20.96 25.51 -5.78
CA ALA A 173 20.00 24.45 -5.59
C ALA A 173 20.71 23.09 -5.57
N GLN A 174 20.90 22.52 -4.38
CA GLN A 174 21.24 21.10 -4.24
C GLN A 174 19.97 20.30 -4.54
N ALA A 175 20.02 19.45 -5.57
CA ALA A 175 18.92 18.54 -5.91
C ALA A 175 18.58 17.68 -4.69
N GLU A 176 17.33 17.73 -4.23
CA GLU A 176 16.83 16.88 -3.13
C GLU A 176 17.02 15.40 -3.54
N VAL A 177 17.92 14.68 -2.87
CA VAL A 177 18.17 13.26 -3.11
C VAL A 177 16.98 12.44 -2.59
N ILE A 178 16.12 11.97 -3.49
CA ILE A 178 14.97 11.12 -3.14
C ILE A 178 15.48 9.74 -2.72
N ARG A 179 15.17 9.30 -1.49
CA ARG A 179 15.50 7.95 -1.00
C ARG A 179 14.23 7.11 -0.81
N LEU A 180 14.11 6.00 -1.54
CA LEU A 180 13.00 5.06 -1.45
C LEU A 180 13.08 4.24 -0.16
N ALA A 181 11.99 4.24 0.60
CA ALA A 181 11.83 3.30 1.70
C ALA A 181 11.53 1.88 1.17
N PHE A 182 12.44 0.94 1.37
CA PHE A 182 12.26 -0.47 1.02
C PHE A 182 12.32 -1.36 2.27
N LYS A 183 11.85 -2.60 2.13
CA LYS A 183 11.99 -3.64 3.16
C LYS A 183 12.75 -4.80 2.58
N ARG A 184 13.72 -5.34 3.32
CA ARG A 184 14.32 -6.64 3.01
C ARG A 184 13.49 -7.73 3.67
N GLY A 185 13.28 -8.84 2.97
CA GLY A 185 12.68 -10.04 3.57
C GLY A 185 13.67 -11.19 3.62
N ILE A 186 13.21 -12.36 4.02
CA ILE A 186 14.03 -13.57 4.10
C ILE A 186 13.61 -14.50 2.96
N ILE A 187 14.58 -14.95 2.17
CA ILE A 187 14.34 -15.91 1.10
C ILE A 187 13.81 -17.21 1.68
N ASN A 188 12.89 -17.85 0.97
CA ASN A 188 12.24 -19.10 1.38
C ASN A 188 11.44 -19.02 2.69
N ALA A 189 11.19 -17.80 3.19
CA ALA A 189 10.22 -17.61 4.25
C ALA A 189 8.81 -17.86 3.69
N CYS A 190 8.11 -18.82 4.31
CA CYS A 190 6.78 -19.27 3.92
C CYS A 190 5.83 -19.26 5.12
N ARG A 191 4.53 -19.14 4.84
CA ARG A 191 3.49 -19.20 5.88
C ARG A 191 2.92 -20.61 5.98
N VAL A 192 2.69 -21.09 7.19
CA VAL A 192 1.95 -22.34 7.44
C VAL A 192 0.44 -22.09 7.27
N VAL A 193 -0.21 -22.82 6.35
CA VAL A 193 -1.64 -22.63 6.04
C VAL A 193 -2.52 -23.66 6.76
N GLU A 194 -2.12 -24.93 6.72
CA GLU A 194 -2.87 -26.02 7.35
C GLU A 194 -1.92 -26.92 8.14
N PRO A 195 -2.17 -27.12 9.44
CA PRO A 195 -1.46 -28.12 10.22
C PRO A 195 -2.15 -29.48 10.08
N ARG A 196 -1.34 -30.54 9.97
CA ARG A 196 -1.70 -31.92 10.32
C ARG A 196 -2.80 -32.56 9.48
N ALA A 197 -2.44 -33.02 8.28
CA ALA A 197 -3.01 -34.28 7.79
C ALA A 197 -2.04 -35.41 8.17
N CYS A 198 -2.45 -36.28 9.08
CA CYS A 198 -1.84 -37.60 9.24
C CYS A 198 -2.32 -38.43 8.06
N ASP A 199 -1.41 -38.94 7.22
CA ASP A 199 -1.81 -40.01 6.30
C ASP A 199 -1.84 -41.37 7.03
N ALA A 200 -2.36 -42.39 6.37
CA ALA A 200 -2.49 -43.75 6.92
C ALA A 200 -1.15 -44.37 7.37
N LYS A 201 0.00 -43.74 7.08
CA LYS A 201 1.35 -44.16 7.50
C LYS A 201 1.90 -43.34 8.68
N ASN A 202 1.09 -42.48 9.30
CA ASN A 202 1.47 -41.60 10.41
C ASN A 202 2.52 -40.53 10.02
N ASP A 203 2.68 -40.24 8.72
CA ASP A 203 3.54 -39.15 8.25
C ASP A 203 2.86 -37.81 8.51
N ARG A 204 3.55 -36.91 9.22
CA ARG A 204 3.07 -35.54 9.45
C ARG A 204 3.45 -34.67 8.26
N LYS A 205 2.44 -34.26 7.48
CA LYS A 205 2.59 -33.27 6.41
C LYS A 205 2.17 -31.87 6.87
N VAL A 206 2.90 -30.85 6.44
CA VAL A 206 2.57 -29.44 6.64
C VAL A 206 2.38 -28.76 5.29
N ARG A 207 1.29 -27.99 5.16
CA ARG A 207 1.01 -27.20 3.96
C ARG A 207 1.54 -25.77 4.14
N LEU A 208 2.42 -25.37 3.22
CA LEU A 208 3.06 -24.06 3.20
C LEU A 208 2.57 -23.22 2.02
N ASP A 209 2.35 -21.93 2.27
CA ASP A 209 2.12 -20.91 1.24
C ASP A 209 3.45 -20.29 0.85
N TYR A 210 3.82 -20.46 -0.42
CA TYR A 210 5.00 -19.84 -1.00
C TYR A 210 4.67 -18.51 -1.68
N GLY A 211 3.43 -18.02 -1.61
CA GLY A 211 2.94 -16.90 -2.40
C GLY A 211 2.66 -17.28 -3.86
N PHE A 212 2.24 -16.29 -4.65
CA PHE A 212 1.81 -16.48 -6.05
C PHE A 212 0.68 -17.52 -6.25
N GLY A 213 -0.09 -17.83 -5.20
CA GLY A 213 -1.10 -18.89 -5.23
C GLY A 213 -0.53 -20.31 -5.16
N VAL A 214 0.79 -20.47 -4.95
CA VAL A 214 1.46 -21.77 -4.87
C VAL A 214 1.47 -22.26 -3.42
N LYS A 215 0.74 -23.35 -3.17
CA LYS A 215 0.72 -24.05 -1.89
C LYS A 215 1.27 -25.46 -2.05
N ARG A 216 2.13 -25.90 -1.14
CA ARG A 216 2.74 -27.24 -1.20
C ARG A 216 2.81 -27.92 0.16
N SER A 217 2.75 -29.25 0.14
CA SER A 217 2.79 -30.09 1.34
C SER A 217 4.17 -30.72 1.48
N PHE A 218 4.79 -30.61 2.67
CA PHE A 218 6.10 -31.18 2.98
C PHE A 218 5.99 -32.20 4.11
N ARG A 219 6.77 -33.28 4.01
CA ARG A 219 6.98 -34.21 5.12
C ARG A 219 7.97 -33.57 6.09
N LEU A 220 7.61 -33.53 7.37
CA LEU A 220 8.52 -33.10 8.43
C LEU A 220 9.38 -34.29 8.91
N PRO A 221 10.71 -34.26 8.76
CA PRO A 221 11.58 -35.31 9.30
C PRO A 221 11.68 -35.27 10.84
N SER A 222 11.40 -34.12 11.47
CA SER A 222 11.33 -33.94 12.93
C SER A 222 10.17 -33.02 13.33
N PRO A 223 9.40 -33.31 14.40
CA PRO A 223 8.20 -32.56 14.74
C PRO A 223 8.54 -31.22 15.41
N ALA A 224 8.90 -30.21 14.63
CA ALA A 224 8.77 -28.82 15.07
C ALA A 224 7.28 -28.49 15.24
N SER A 225 6.91 -27.91 16.38
CA SER A 225 5.53 -27.58 16.78
C SER A 225 4.98 -26.33 16.05
N VAL A 226 4.95 -26.40 14.71
CA VAL A 226 4.41 -25.32 13.86
C VAL A 226 2.88 -25.31 13.88
N LYS A 227 2.31 -24.12 13.96
CA LYS A 227 0.87 -23.81 13.99
C LYS A 227 0.48 -23.05 12.71
N PRO A 228 -0.81 -23.01 12.34
CA PRO A 228 -1.26 -22.12 11.28
C PRO A 228 -0.79 -20.68 11.57
N ASP A 229 -0.47 -19.95 10.51
CA ASP A 229 0.11 -18.60 10.51
C ASP A 229 1.54 -18.47 11.05
N ASP A 230 2.17 -19.55 11.53
CA ASP A 230 3.61 -19.49 11.78
C ASP A 230 4.36 -19.21 10.48
N VAL A 231 5.36 -18.32 10.58
CA VAL A 231 6.34 -18.11 9.51
C VAL A 231 7.51 -19.05 9.73
N VAL A 232 7.87 -19.77 8.68
CA VAL A 232 8.98 -20.71 8.68
C VAL A 232 9.93 -20.39 7.54
N VAL A 233 11.22 -20.63 7.74
CA VAL A 233 12.24 -20.55 6.69
C VAL A 233 12.64 -21.97 6.33
N LEU A 234 12.67 -22.23 5.03
CA LEU A 234 13.08 -23.51 4.48
C LEU A 234 14.56 -23.45 4.13
N THR A 235 15.33 -24.36 4.72
CA THR A 235 16.75 -24.53 4.42
C THR A 235 16.91 -25.84 3.66
N GLU A 236 17.49 -25.79 2.46
CA GLU A 236 17.85 -27.00 1.72
C GLU A 236 19.07 -27.64 2.43
N SER A 237 18.95 -28.90 2.85
CA SER A 237 20.10 -29.68 3.31
C SER A 237 20.85 -30.27 2.11
N PRO A 238 22.16 -30.55 2.24
CA PRO A 238 22.94 -31.21 1.19
C PRO A 238 22.37 -32.57 0.74
N GLU A 239 21.59 -33.23 1.60
CA GLU A 239 20.92 -34.51 1.33
C GLU A 239 19.52 -34.35 0.70
N GLY A 240 19.12 -33.12 0.35
CA GLY A 240 17.81 -32.81 -0.24
C GLY A 240 16.66 -32.75 0.77
N LEU A 241 16.95 -32.76 2.07
CA LEU A 241 15.94 -32.62 3.12
C LEU A 241 15.70 -31.13 3.41
N VAL A 242 14.44 -30.73 3.42
CA VAL A 242 14.07 -29.35 3.77
C VAL A 242 13.98 -29.23 5.29
N GLU A 243 14.94 -28.54 5.92
CA GLU A 243 14.83 -28.16 7.32
C GLU A 243 13.86 -26.98 7.47
N ILE A 244 12.87 -27.14 8.34
CA ILE A 244 11.92 -26.08 8.66
C ILE A 244 12.34 -25.40 9.96
N LYS A 245 12.84 -24.16 9.85
CA LYS A 245 13.15 -23.33 11.01
C LYS A 245 12.01 -22.36 11.24
N LYS A 246 11.28 -22.53 12.34
CA LYS A 246 10.29 -21.55 12.78
C LYS A 246 11.02 -20.26 13.14
N ILE A 247 10.63 -19.16 12.51
CA ILE A 247 11.09 -17.84 12.91
C ILE A 247 10.01 -17.20 13.77
N THR A 248 10.39 -16.74 14.97
CA THR A 248 9.50 -15.99 15.86
C THR A 248 9.39 -14.56 15.34
N ALA A 249 8.78 -14.39 14.17
CA ALA A 249 8.50 -13.08 13.61
C ALA A 249 7.34 -12.44 14.38
N LYS A 250 7.60 -11.88 15.57
CA LYS A 250 6.67 -10.93 16.20
C LYS A 250 6.76 -9.60 15.44
N ASP A 251 6.01 -9.46 14.34
CA ASP A 251 5.62 -8.14 13.81
C ASP A 251 4.16 -7.85 14.23
N PRO A 252 3.90 -6.82 15.06
CA PRO A 252 2.55 -6.38 15.43
C PRO A 252 1.67 -5.89 14.27
N ARG A 253 2.18 -5.81 13.03
CA ARG A 253 1.49 -5.17 11.88
C ARG A 253 1.25 -6.08 10.66
N GLY A 254 1.56 -7.38 10.73
CA GLY A 254 1.32 -8.29 9.61
C GLY A 254 2.40 -8.19 8.51
N ASP A 255 3.40 -9.05 8.64
CA ASP A 255 4.35 -9.56 7.64
C ASP A 255 5.42 -8.65 6.98
N PRO A 256 6.59 -8.50 7.61
CA PRO A 256 7.78 -7.92 7.00
C PRO A 256 8.66 -8.96 6.28
N VAL A 257 8.59 -10.25 6.66
CA VAL A 257 9.60 -11.26 6.31
C VAL A 257 9.24 -12.04 5.03
N LEU A 258 7.95 -12.26 4.76
CA LEU A 258 7.47 -13.06 3.62
C LEU A 258 7.63 -12.37 2.25
N TYR A 259 7.30 -13.14 1.20
CA TYR A 259 7.19 -12.71 -0.19
C TYR A 259 8.48 -12.14 -0.78
N THR A 260 9.61 -12.77 -0.41
CA THR A 260 10.94 -12.44 -0.91
C THR A 260 11.55 -13.68 -1.56
N TYR A 261 11.99 -13.54 -2.81
CA TYR A 261 12.31 -14.68 -3.67
C TYR A 261 13.59 -14.45 -4.46
N ALA A 262 14.35 -15.51 -4.67
CA ALA A 262 15.35 -15.54 -5.72
C ALA A 262 14.67 -15.63 -7.08
N ALA A 263 15.15 -14.88 -8.07
CA ALA A 263 14.64 -14.94 -9.43
C ALA A 263 15.75 -14.77 -10.46
N ARG A 264 15.55 -15.32 -11.66
CA ARG A 264 16.40 -15.09 -12.83
C ARG A 264 15.70 -14.14 -13.79
N VAL A 265 16.44 -13.21 -14.36
CA VAL A 265 15.89 -12.28 -15.36
C VAL A 265 15.79 -13.01 -16.69
N VAL A 266 14.58 -13.19 -17.20
CA VAL A 266 14.34 -13.76 -18.54
C VAL A 266 14.47 -12.68 -19.60
N LYS A 267 13.88 -11.50 -19.33
CA LYS A 267 13.89 -10.38 -20.26
C LYS A 267 13.62 -9.06 -19.55
N VAL A 268 14.42 -8.04 -19.84
CA VAL A 268 14.08 -6.64 -19.55
C VAL A 268 13.16 -6.16 -20.66
N ILE A 269 11.90 -5.87 -20.31
CA ILE A 269 10.90 -5.42 -21.28
C ILE A 269 11.14 -3.93 -21.51
N ASP A 270 11.08 -3.16 -20.42
CA ASP A 270 11.24 -1.71 -20.35
C ASP A 270 12.10 -1.33 -19.13
N GLY A 271 12.36 -0.04 -18.89
CA GLY A 271 13.16 0.43 -17.76
C GLY A 271 12.56 0.11 -16.38
N ASP A 272 11.24 -0.04 -16.26
CA ASP A 272 10.55 -0.38 -15.01
C ASP A 272 9.84 -1.74 -15.04
N THR A 273 9.95 -2.50 -16.14
CA THR A 273 9.14 -3.71 -16.35
C THR A 273 10.02 -4.87 -16.82
N LEU A 274 9.97 -5.99 -16.08
CA LEU A 274 10.80 -7.17 -16.31
C LEU A 274 9.97 -8.44 -16.38
N LYS A 275 10.42 -9.42 -17.16
CA LYS A 275 9.96 -10.82 -17.10
C LYS A 275 11.03 -11.63 -16.37
N VAL A 276 10.63 -12.38 -15.36
CA VAL A 276 11.52 -13.17 -14.50
C VAL A 276 11.00 -14.59 -14.32
N GLU A 277 11.91 -15.50 -14.01
CA GLU A 277 11.60 -16.82 -13.47
C GLU A 277 11.89 -16.81 -11.97
N VAL A 278 10.85 -16.95 -11.16
CA VAL A 278 10.93 -16.89 -9.70
C VAL A 278 11.08 -18.31 -9.16
N LYS A 279 12.13 -18.56 -8.36
CA LYS A 279 12.31 -19.84 -7.68
C LYS A 279 11.32 -19.94 -6.52
N VAL A 280 10.39 -20.89 -6.61
CA VAL A 280 9.34 -21.14 -5.62
C VAL A 280 9.40 -22.60 -5.19
N GLY A 281 10.21 -22.87 -4.16
CA GLY A 281 10.57 -24.24 -3.78
C GLY A 281 11.38 -24.91 -4.88
N GLU A 282 10.92 -26.08 -5.35
CA GLU A 282 11.55 -26.88 -6.42
C GLU A 282 11.06 -26.51 -7.84
N THR A 283 10.27 -25.44 -8.00
CA THR A 283 9.71 -25.07 -9.30
C THR A 283 9.94 -23.60 -9.58
N ASP A 284 10.28 -23.31 -10.83
CA ASP A 284 10.43 -21.95 -11.32
C ASP A 284 9.10 -21.50 -11.97
N ILE A 285 8.63 -20.31 -11.60
CA ILE A 285 7.40 -19.73 -12.17
C ILE A 285 7.71 -18.44 -12.91
N GLY A 286 7.21 -18.35 -14.16
CA GLY A 286 7.34 -17.13 -14.95
C GLY A 286 6.42 -16.03 -14.44
N LYS A 287 6.98 -14.84 -14.15
CA LYS A 287 6.23 -13.67 -13.68
C LYS A 287 6.67 -12.40 -14.40
N LYS A 288 5.73 -11.48 -14.58
CA LYS A 288 5.99 -10.11 -15.04
C LYS A 288 6.00 -9.19 -13.82
N LEU A 289 7.07 -8.43 -13.67
CA LEU A 289 7.28 -7.49 -12.58
C LEU A 289 7.19 -6.07 -13.10
N ARG A 290 6.68 -5.18 -12.25
CA ARG A 290 6.80 -3.73 -12.39
C ARG A 290 7.52 -3.18 -11.17
N LEU A 291 8.54 -2.37 -11.40
CA LEU A 291 9.32 -1.74 -10.33
C LEU A 291 8.39 -0.80 -9.56
N ARG A 292 8.27 -1.08 -8.27
CA ARG A 292 7.39 -0.34 -7.38
C ARG A 292 7.92 1.07 -7.17
N ARG A 293 7.01 2.06 -7.11
CA ARG A 293 7.27 3.48 -6.80
C ARG A 293 8.12 4.24 -7.80
N ILE A 294 8.43 3.70 -8.98
CA ILE A 294 9.15 4.41 -10.01
C ILE A 294 8.48 4.24 -11.38
N ASN A 295 8.55 5.26 -12.22
CA ASN A 295 8.13 5.21 -13.61
C ASN A 295 9.34 5.50 -14.49
N THR A 296 9.60 4.66 -15.47
CA THR A 296 10.53 5.03 -16.53
C THR A 296 9.77 5.61 -17.72
N PRO A 297 10.39 6.48 -18.52
CA PRO A 297 9.80 6.94 -19.78
C PRO A 297 9.42 5.78 -20.70
N GLU A 298 8.45 6.02 -21.59
CA GLU A 298 7.93 5.00 -22.51
C GLU A 298 9.04 4.45 -23.42
N ILE A 299 9.00 3.15 -23.72
CA ILE A 299 10.10 2.42 -24.38
C ILE A 299 10.40 2.88 -25.81
N ASP A 300 9.42 3.50 -26.47
CA ASP A 300 9.56 4.09 -27.80
C ASP A 300 10.36 5.41 -27.78
N THR A 301 10.51 6.05 -26.62
CA THR A 301 11.32 7.26 -26.43
C THR A 301 12.82 6.95 -26.30
N PRO A 302 13.72 7.88 -26.69
CA PRO A 302 15.16 7.75 -26.43
C PRO A 302 15.49 7.56 -24.94
N GLU A 303 14.75 8.24 -24.06
CA GLU A 303 14.92 8.18 -22.61
C GLU A 303 14.51 6.82 -22.05
N GLY A 304 13.41 6.24 -22.54
CA GLY A 304 12.96 4.90 -22.17
C GLY A 304 13.94 3.81 -22.60
N LYS A 305 14.56 3.96 -23.78
CA LYS A 305 15.65 3.08 -24.23
C LYS A 305 16.88 3.17 -23.32
N LYS A 306 17.29 4.38 -22.92
CA LYS A 306 18.38 4.57 -21.96
C LYS A 306 18.08 3.92 -20.60
N ALA A 307 16.86 4.07 -20.09
CA ALA A 307 16.43 3.44 -18.84
C ALA A 307 16.48 1.91 -18.93
N LYS A 308 16.01 1.34 -20.05
CA LYS A 308 16.12 -0.09 -20.32
C LYS A 308 17.58 -0.56 -20.40
N ASP A 309 18.42 0.13 -21.15
CA ASP A 309 19.83 -0.22 -21.33
C ASP A 309 20.58 -0.17 -19.99
N PHE A 310 20.23 0.77 -19.12
CA PHE A 310 20.73 0.84 -17.76
C PHE A 310 20.38 -0.43 -16.96
N VAL A 311 19.12 -0.87 -16.99
CA VAL A 311 18.70 -2.10 -16.30
C VAL A 311 19.39 -3.34 -16.89
N VAL A 312 19.47 -3.43 -18.22
CA VAL A 312 20.16 -4.54 -18.90
C VAL A 312 21.63 -4.59 -18.47
N LYS A 313 22.31 -3.44 -18.42
CA LYS A 313 23.71 -3.35 -17.98
C LYS A 313 23.85 -3.71 -16.50
N ALA A 314 23.00 -3.16 -15.64
CA ALA A 314 23.05 -3.39 -14.19
C ALA A 314 22.87 -4.88 -13.83
N LEU A 315 22.02 -5.60 -14.58
CA LEU A 315 21.67 -6.98 -14.29
C LEU A 315 22.44 -8.01 -15.16
N LYS A 316 23.32 -7.56 -16.07
CA LYS A 316 24.03 -8.43 -17.02
C LYS A 316 24.85 -9.53 -16.33
N ASP A 317 25.58 -9.15 -15.29
CA ASP A 317 26.48 -10.03 -14.55
C ASP A 317 25.87 -10.49 -13.21
N CYS A 318 24.53 -10.49 -13.14
CA CYS A 318 23.76 -10.96 -11.99
C CYS A 318 23.06 -12.27 -12.36
N PRO A 319 23.64 -13.46 -12.03
CA PRO A 319 22.98 -14.74 -12.29
C PRO A 319 21.67 -14.89 -11.51
N TRP A 320 21.56 -14.19 -10.38
CA TRP A 320 20.36 -14.09 -9.57
C TRP A 320 20.05 -12.63 -9.23
N ILE A 321 18.76 -12.36 -9.07
CA ILE A 321 18.24 -11.18 -8.39
C ILE A 321 17.36 -11.64 -7.22
N VAL A 322 17.13 -10.76 -6.26
CA VAL A 322 16.16 -10.98 -5.19
C VAL A 322 15.02 -10.00 -5.36
N ILE A 323 13.80 -10.53 -5.38
CA ILE A 323 12.59 -9.72 -5.55
C ILE A 323 11.77 -9.77 -4.26
N LYS A 324 11.23 -8.62 -3.85
CA LYS A 324 10.17 -8.56 -2.83
C LYS A 324 8.89 -8.06 -3.46
N THR A 325 7.87 -8.90 -3.48
CA THR A 325 6.56 -8.58 -4.09
C THR A 325 5.56 -8.11 -3.05
N TYR A 326 4.68 -7.19 -3.45
CA TYR A 326 3.70 -6.57 -2.54
C TYR A 326 2.25 -6.78 -2.96
N SER A 327 1.97 -6.57 -4.24
CA SER A 327 0.63 -6.69 -4.83
C SER A 327 0.75 -6.87 -6.34
N THR A 328 -0.38 -7.09 -7.01
CA THR A 328 -0.50 -6.98 -8.46
C THR A 328 -1.06 -5.61 -8.85
N ASP A 329 -0.68 -5.12 -10.03
CA ASP A 329 -1.33 -3.96 -10.66
C ASP A 329 -2.48 -4.39 -11.57
N ILE A 330 -3.18 -3.41 -12.16
CA ILE A 330 -4.34 -3.65 -13.04
C ILE A 330 -4.01 -4.41 -14.34
N TYR A 331 -2.72 -4.60 -14.65
CA TYR A 331 -2.22 -5.33 -15.81
C TYR A 331 -1.64 -6.70 -15.43
N ASP A 332 -1.98 -7.19 -14.24
CA ASP A 332 -1.51 -8.47 -13.67
C ASP A 332 0.03 -8.55 -13.54
N ARG A 333 0.69 -7.40 -13.38
CA ARG A 333 2.13 -7.33 -13.07
C ARG A 333 2.32 -7.23 -11.57
N TYR A 334 3.30 -7.94 -11.03
CA TYR A 334 3.63 -7.83 -9.62
C TYR A 334 4.45 -6.56 -9.35
N LEU A 335 3.96 -5.72 -8.45
CA LEU A 335 4.72 -4.58 -7.93
C LEU A 335 5.82 -5.09 -7.01
N ALA A 336 7.08 -4.83 -7.40
CA ALA A 336 8.24 -5.39 -6.72
C ALA A 336 9.36 -4.37 -6.48
N ASP A 337 10.08 -4.60 -5.38
CA ASP A 337 11.43 -4.08 -5.19
C ASP A 337 12.42 -5.15 -5.69
N ILE A 338 13.41 -4.75 -6.49
CA ILE A 338 14.45 -5.67 -7.00
C ILE A 338 15.80 -5.32 -6.37
N PHE A 339 16.41 -6.32 -5.75
CA PHE A 339 17.75 -6.27 -5.18
C PHE A 339 18.71 -7.08 -6.05
N TYR A 340 19.88 -6.52 -6.31
CA TYR A 340 20.91 -7.16 -7.13
C TYR A 340 22.30 -6.85 -6.58
N LEU A 341 23.25 -7.75 -6.85
CA LEU A 341 24.65 -7.57 -6.48
C LEU A 341 25.50 -8.18 -7.60
N GLU A 342 26.28 -7.33 -8.27
CA GLU A 342 27.10 -7.70 -9.41
C GLU A 342 28.07 -8.83 -9.07
N GLY A 343 28.10 -9.88 -9.90
CA GLY A 343 28.97 -11.05 -9.72
C GLY A 343 28.61 -11.95 -8.54
N CYS A 344 27.51 -11.69 -7.83
CA CYS A 344 27.06 -12.53 -6.72
C CYS A 344 26.10 -13.62 -7.21
N ASP A 345 26.42 -14.87 -6.88
CA ASP A 345 25.62 -16.06 -7.19
C ASP A 345 24.80 -16.58 -6.01
N ASP A 346 24.95 -15.97 -4.83
CA ASP A 346 24.20 -16.31 -3.62
C ASP A 346 23.00 -15.36 -3.41
N PRO A 347 21.76 -15.83 -3.61
CA PRO A 347 20.56 -15.05 -3.31
C PRO A 347 20.48 -14.58 -1.86
N GLY A 348 20.98 -15.35 -0.89
CA GLY A 348 20.98 -14.97 0.52
C GLY A 348 21.75 -13.67 0.76
N ARG A 349 22.97 -13.60 0.23
CA ARG A 349 23.78 -12.37 0.25
C ARG A 349 23.13 -11.23 -0.53
N ILE A 350 22.56 -11.48 -1.71
CA ILE A 350 21.85 -10.45 -2.49
C ILE A 350 20.67 -9.86 -1.68
N ALA A 351 19.92 -10.69 -0.95
CA ALA A 351 18.81 -10.24 -0.13
C ALA A 351 19.25 -9.29 0.99
N LEU A 352 20.43 -9.53 1.57
CA LEU A 352 20.99 -8.75 2.68
C LEU A 352 21.70 -7.48 2.22
N GLU A 353 22.58 -7.61 1.22
CA GLU A 353 23.55 -6.57 0.82
C GLU A 353 23.23 -5.92 -0.53
N GLY A 354 22.37 -6.54 -1.35
CA GLY A 354 22.11 -6.11 -2.72
C GLY A 354 21.57 -4.68 -2.82
N LYS A 355 21.97 -3.98 -3.87
CA LYS A 355 21.51 -2.63 -4.20
C LYS A 355 20.07 -2.66 -4.68
N LEU A 356 19.30 -1.62 -4.38
CA LEU A 356 17.93 -1.50 -4.83
C LEU A 356 17.91 -0.90 -6.25
N LEU A 357 17.57 -1.70 -7.25
CA LEU A 357 17.48 -1.26 -8.65
C LEU A 357 16.52 -0.08 -8.82
N ASN A 358 15.40 -0.08 -8.09
CA ASN A 358 14.43 1.01 -8.12
C ASN A 358 15.06 2.35 -7.71
N GLN A 359 15.99 2.33 -6.74
CA GLN A 359 16.70 3.53 -6.30
C GLN A 359 17.77 3.94 -7.30
N ASP A 360 18.50 2.99 -7.87
CA ASP A 360 19.57 3.28 -8.83
C ASP A 360 19.02 3.96 -10.09
N LEU A 361 17.81 3.59 -10.54
CA LEU A 361 17.13 4.27 -11.65
C LEU A 361 16.74 5.72 -11.31
N LEU A 362 16.34 6.00 -10.06
CA LEU A 362 16.07 7.37 -9.60
C LEU A 362 17.36 8.18 -9.48
N ASP A 363 18.40 7.60 -8.87
CA ASP A 363 19.70 8.24 -8.66
C ASP A 363 20.37 8.57 -10.00
N ALA A 364 20.14 7.74 -11.04
CA ALA A 364 20.60 7.98 -12.40
C ALA A 364 19.74 8.98 -13.20
N GLY A 365 18.62 9.46 -12.65
CA GLY A 365 17.67 10.33 -13.35
C GLY A 365 16.98 9.65 -14.55
N LEU A 366 16.90 8.32 -14.53
CA LEU A 366 16.30 7.48 -15.59
C LEU A 366 14.88 7.05 -15.28
N ALA A 367 14.41 7.33 -14.06
CA ALA A 367 13.04 7.15 -13.65
C ALA A 367 12.58 8.36 -12.84
N ASP A 368 11.29 8.64 -12.92
CA ASP A 368 10.61 9.50 -11.97
C ASP A 368 10.02 8.66 -10.85
N LEU A 369 9.80 9.27 -9.68
CA LEU A 369 9.00 8.61 -8.65
C LEU A 369 7.59 8.36 -9.21
N TRP A 370 7.16 7.09 -9.28
CA TRP A 370 5.82 6.73 -9.71
C TRP A 370 4.83 7.35 -8.75
N ARG A 371 4.17 8.38 -9.26
CA ARG A 371 3.11 9.06 -8.55
C ARG A 371 1.78 8.40 -8.90
N THR A 372 1.31 7.43 -8.10
CA THR A 372 -0.02 6.82 -8.15
C THR A 372 -1.08 7.77 -8.75
N PRO A 373 -1.74 7.35 -9.84
CA PRO A 373 -3.12 7.74 -10.07
C PRO A 373 -3.95 7.42 -8.83
N ASP A 374 -4.97 8.22 -8.62
CA ASP A 374 -5.66 8.35 -7.37
C ASP A 374 -6.27 7.02 -6.93
N LEU A 375 -6.28 6.74 -5.61
CA LEU A 375 -7.22 5.76 -5.06
C LEU A 375 -8.69 6.13 -5.40
N LEU A 376 -8.93 7.38 -5.85
CA LEU A 376 -10.16 7.90 -6.46
C LEU A 376 -10.32 7.63 -7.97
N ASP A 377 -9.28 7.31 -8.74
CA ASP A 377 -9.45 7.04 -10.19
C ASP A 377 -10.10 5.66 -10.44
N LEU A 378 -10.12 4.78 -9.43
CA LEU A 378 -10.87 3.51 -9.43
C LEU A 378 -12.29 3.63 -8.87
N ALA A 379 -12.65 4.78 -8.31
CA ALA A 379 -14.01 5.08 -7.84
C ALA A 379 -14.80 5.97 -8.81
N MET A 380 -14.19 6.39 -9.94
CA MET A 380 -14.72 7.42 -10.84
C MET A 380 -14.68 7.03 -12.32
N LEU A 381 -14.68 5.74 -12.66
CA LEU A 381 -15.22 5.32 -13.96
C LEU A 381 -16.73 5.04 -13.79
N ASN A 382 -17.43 6.19 -13.69
CA ASN A 382 -18.86 6.49 -13.64
C ASN A 382 -19.70 5.96 -12.49
#